data_AF-A0A1H4QYP3-F1
#
_entry.id   AF-A0A1H4QYP3-F1
#
_cell.length_a   1.000
_cell.length_b   1.000
_cell.length_c   1.000
_cell.angle_alpha   90.00
_cell.angle_beta   90.00
_cell.angle_gamma   90.00
#
_symmetry.space_group_name_H-M   'P 1'
#
loop_
_entity.id
_entity.type
_entity.pdbx_description
1 polymer ?
#
loop_
_entity_poly.entity_id
_entity_poly.type
_entity_poly.pdbx_seq_one_letter_code
_entity_poly.pdbx_strand_id
1 'polypeptide(L)'
;MPLWNIHHTPDVFTPAEKESLAAAITDQYAAIGLPRFYVVVLFHEVAPQDFFIGGVQAPTAVRIAIDHIARHASDSESRTRIAHWVRAMVAPALARHPDLQWEFHVDDTSEEMWMINGIVPPPAQSEAERSWAAANRTAAY
;
A
#
# COMPACT_ATOMS: atom_id res chain seq x y z
N MET A 1 -0.28 8.50 5.03
CA MET A 1 0.49 7.28 4.80
C MET A 1 -0.46 6.15 4.49
N PRO A 2 -0.23 5.44 3.39
CA PRO A 2 -0.32 4.00 3.42
C PRO A 2 1.08 3.37 3.40
N LEU A 3 1.32 2.42 4.29
CA LEU A 3 2.48 1.51 4.20
C LEU A 3 2.00 0.20 3.60
N TRP A 4 2.56 -0.20 2.46
CA TRP A 4 2.28 -1.46 1.80
C TRP A 4 3.47 -2.39 1.97
N ASN A 5 3.23 -3.56 2.54
CA ASN A 5 4.16 -4.68 2.54
C ASN A 5 3.64 -5.76 1.60
N ILE A 6 4.34 -5.99 0.50
CA ILE A 6 4.01 -6.98 -0.53
C ILE A 6 5.00 -8.14 -0.41
N HIS A 7 4.58 -9.20 0.25
CA HIS A 7 5.32 -10.45 0.32
C HIS A 7 5.00 -11.30 -0.90
N HIS A 8 6.00 -11.83 -1.57
CA HIS A 8 5.81 -12.66 -2.77
C HIS A 8 6.84 -13.77 -2.86
N THR A 9 6.49 -14.89 -3.48
CA THR A 9 7.47 -15.92 -3.87
C THR A 9 8.37 -15.40 -5.00
N PRO A 10 9.52 -16.04 -5.27
CA PRO A 10 10.40 -15.65 -6.38
C PRO A 10 9.68 -15.63 -7.72
N ASP A 11 10.20 -14.87 -8.68
CA ASP A 11 9.74 -14.77 -10.07
C ASP A 11 8.30 -14.22 -10.27
N VAL A 12 7.59 -13.85 -9.20
CA VAL A 12 6.28 -13.19 -9.32
C VAL A 12 6.39 -11.79 -9.92
N PHE A 13 7.43 -11.03 -9.56
CA PHE A 13 7.67 -9.68 -10.05
C PHE A 13 9.14 -9.47 -10.45
N THR A 14 9.35 -8.99 -11.66
CA THR A 14 10.61 -8.38 -12.10
C THR A 14 10.82 -7.01 -11.44
N PRO A 15 12.06 -6.47 -11.41
CA PRO A 15 12.31 -5.13 -10.88
C PRO A 15 11.45 -4.03 -11.54
N ALA A 16 11.27 -4.09 -12.86
CA ALA A 16 10.45 -3.12 -13.60
C ALA A 16 8.96 -3.22 -13.26
N GLU A 17 8.46 -4.42 -12.98
CA GLU A 17 7.09 -4.62 -12.51
C GLU A 17 6.88 -4.12 -11.08
N LYS A 18 7.88 -4.28 -10.20
CA LYS A 18 7.85 -3.71 -8.84
C LYS A 18 7.77 -2.19 -8.90
N GLU A 19 8.61 -1.56 -9.72
CA GLU A 19 8.58 -0.12 -9.95
C GLU A 19 7.25 0.36 -10.52
N SER A 20 6.74 -0.34 -11.55
CA SER A 20 5.47 0.01 -12.20
C SER A 20 4.28 -0.11 -11.24
N LEU A 21 4.24 -1.16 -10.41
CA LEU A 21 3.18 -1.36 -9.42
C LEU A 21 3.25 -0.32 -8.30
N ALA A 22 4.45 -0.03 -7.78
CA ALA A 22 4.64 1.00 -6.76
C ALA A 22 4.20 2.39 -7.27
N ALA A 23 4.54 2.72 -8.51
CA ALA A 23 4.10 3.96 -9.16
C ALA A 23 2.56 4.00 -9.30
N ALA A 24 1.95 2.93 -9.80
CA ALA A 24 0.51 2.86 -10.00
C ALA A 24 -0.26 2.99 -8.67
N ILE A 25 0.19 2.33 -7.60
CA ILE A 25 -0.38 2.49 -6.25
C ILE A 25 -0.25 3.94 -5.81
N THR A 26 0.95 4.53 -5.95
CA THR A 26 1.22 5.92 -5.55
C THR A 26 0.31 6.92 -6.27
N ASP A 27 0.08 6.72 -7.57
CA ASP A 27 -0.78 7.58 -8.38
C ASP A 27 -2.24 7.57 -7.90
N GLN A 28 -2.75 6.43 -7.44
CA GLN A 28 -4.10 6.34 -6.91
C GLN A 28 -4.30 7.16 -5.63
N TYR A 29 -3.34 7.10 -4.69
CA TYR A 29 -3.38 7.92 -3.49
C TYR A 29 -3.13 9.41 -3.77
N ALA A 30 -2.27 9.72 -4.74
CA ALA A 30 -2.03 11.10 -5.16
C ALA A 30 -3.28 11.72 -5.81
N ALA A 31 -4.06 10.93 -6.57
CA ALA A 31 -5.29 11.37 -7.20
C ALA A 31 -6.37 11.82 -6.20
N ILE A 32 -6.32 11.32 -4.95
CA ILE A 32 -7.21 11.75 -3.86
C ILE A 32 -6.56 12.81 -2.94
N GLY A 33 -5.45 13.41 -3.37
CA GLY A 33 -4.81 14.56 -2.73
C GLY A 33 -3.76 14.23 -1.68
N LEU A 34 -3.36 12.96 -1.50
CA LEU A 34 -2.25 12.64 -0.61
C LEU A 34 -0.90 13.02 -1.24
N PRO A 35 0.05 13.57 -0.46
CA PRO A 35 1.42 13.71 -0.91
C PRO A 35 2.00 12.38 -1.40
N ARG A 36 2.67 12.35 -2.56
CA ARG A 36 3.21 11.11 -3.13
C ARG A 36 4.18 10.40 -2.18
N PHE A 37 5.01 11.17 -1.48
CA PHE A 37 5.95 10.64 -0.48
C PHE A 37 5.28 10.03 0.77
N TYR A 38 3.96 10.13 0.93
CA TYR A 38 3.23 9.36 1.95
C TYR A 38 3.04 7.90 1.56
N VAL A 39 3.25 7.51 0.30
CA VAL A 39 3.00 6.14 -0.14
C VAL A 39 4.30 5.38 -0.10
N VAL A 40 4.38 4.40 0.79
CA VAL A 40 5.55 3.51 0.90
C VAL A 40 5.13 2.12 0.48
N VAL A 41 5.84 1.56 -0.51
CA VAL A 41 5.61 0.20 -1.01
C VAL A 41 6.90 -0.59 -0.88
N LEU A 42 6.87 -1.62 -0.05
CA LEU A 42 8.00 -2.53 0.21
C LEU A 42 7.68 -3.90 -0.39
N PHE A 43 8.60 -4.42 -1.18
CA PHE A 43 8.52 -5.78 -1.72
C PHE A 43 9.46 -6.69 -0.93
N HIS A 44 8.92 -7.78 -0.43
CA HIS A 44 9.64 -8.79 0.35
C HIS A 44 9.56 -10.11 -0.40
N GLU A 45 10.67 -10.53 -0.99
CA GLU A 45 10.74 -11.88 -1.55
C GLU A 45 10.88 -12.89 -0.42
N VAL A 46 10.00 -13.89 -0.42
CA VAL A 46 9.97 -14.98 0.57
C VAL A 46 10.31 -16.26 -0.17
N ALA A 47 11.29 -17.01 0.33
CA ALA A 47 11.69 -18.24 -0.31
C ALA A 47 10.53 -19.26 -0.31
N PRO A 48 10.38 -20.13 -1.33
CA PRO A 48 9.24 -21.04 -1.42
C PRO A 48 9.06 -21.96 -0.20
N GLN A 49 10.17 -22.33 0.46
CA GLN A 49 10.15 -23.14 1.67
C GLN A 49 9.65 -22.41 2.92
N ASP A 50 9.49 -21.08 2.87
CA ASP A 50 9.05 -20.24 3.98
C ASP A 50 7.64 -19.65 3.74
N PHE A 51 7.03 -19.93 2.58
CA PHE A 51 5.69 -19.46 2.24
C PHE A 51 4.69 -20.63 2.25
N PHE A 52 3.92 -20.73 3.34
CA PHE A 52 2.91 -21.78 3.50
C PHE A 52 1.50 -21.20 3.49
N ILE A 53 0.61 -21.86 2.75
CA ILE A 53 -0.82 -21.59 2.74
C ILE A 53 -1.54 -22.88 3.10
N GLY A 54 -2.39 -22.85 4.14
CA GLY A 54 -3.09 -24.05 4.60
C GLY A 54 -2.17 -25.18 5.07
N GLY A 55 -0.94 -24.86 5.49
CA GLY A 55 0.05 -25.85 5.93
C GLY A 55 0.86 -26.53 4.81
N VAL A 56 0.68 -26.12 3.54
CA VAL A 56 1.45 -26.61 2.40
C VAL A 56 2.22 -25.46 1.74
N GLN A 57 3.36 -25.77 1.11
CA GLN A 57 4.14 -24.78 0.37
C GLN A 57 3.32 -24.22 -0.79
N ALA A 58 3.29 -22.89 -0.92
CA ALA A 58 2.65 -22.21 -2.01
C ALA A 58 3.71 -21.78 -3.03
N PRO A 59 3.80 -22.43 -4.21
CA PRO A 59 4.89 -22.17 -5.16
C PRO A 59 4.80 -20.77 -5.79
N THR A 60 3.58 -20.26 -5.98
CA THR A 60 3.31 -18.93 -6.53
C THR A 60 2.29 -18.24 -5.65
N ALA A 61 2.75 -17.32 -4.80
CA ALA A 61 1.89 -16.64 -3.84
C ALA A 61 2.26 -15.18 -3.60
N VAL A 62 1.25 -14.37 -3.27
CA VAL A 62 1.39 -12.96 -2.84
C VAL A 62 0.55 -12.70 -1.59
N ARG A 63 1.16 -12.09 -0.56
CA ARG A 63 0.45 -11.60 0.64
C ARG A 63 0.71 -10.12 0.83
N ILE A 64 -0.36 -9.33 0.94
CA ILE A 64 -0.28 -7.86 1.02
C ILE A 64 -0.82 -7.37 2.36
N ALA A 65 0.04 -6.77 3.18
CA ALA A 65 -0.34 -6.07 4.41
C ALA A 65 -0.29 -4.56 4.18
N ILE A 66 -1.34 -3.85 4.59
CA ILE A 66 -1.47 -2.42 4.35
C ILE A 66 -1.87 -1.73 5.65
N ASP A 67 -1.08 -0.74 6.07
CA ASP A 67 -1.47 0.15 7.17
C ASP A 67 -2.01 1.45 6.58
N HIS A 68 -3.31 1.73 6.74
CA HIS A 68 -3.89 3.05 6.48
C HIS A 68 -3.79 3.90 7.75
N ILE A 69 -3.11 5.03 7.64
CA ILE A 69 -2.83 5.91 8.78
C ILE A 69 -3.43 7.30 8.58
N ALA A 70 -3.40 7.83 7.36
CA ALA A 70 -3.79 9.23 7.11
C ALA A 70 -5.30 9.44 6.92
N ARG A 71 -6.08 8.37 6.77
CA ARG A 71 -7.52 8.41 6.50
C ARG A 71 -8.16 7.18 7.14
N HIS A 72 -9.27 7.38 7.83
CA HIS A 72 -10.04 6.32 8.46
C HIS A 72 -11.46 6.24 7.90
N ALA A 73 -11.96 5.01 7.71
CA ALA A 73 -13.35 4.75 7.38
C ALA A 73 -14.13 4.31 8.63
N SER A 74 -15.14 5.09 9.01
CA SER A 74 -15.95 4.84 10.21
C SER A 74 -17.12 3.88 9.96
N ASP A 75 -17.55 3.69 8.71
CA ASP A 75 -18.69 2.84 8.34
C ASP A 75 -18.30 1.65 7.44
N SER A 76 -19.13 0.60 7.48
CA SER A 76 -18.91 -0.66 6.74
C SER A 76 -18.91 -0.48 5.21
N GLU A 77 -19.73 0.45 4.70
CA GLU A 77 -19.82 0.70 3.27
C GLU A 77 -18.53 1.34 2.75
N SER A 78 -18.00 2.34 3.47
CA SER A 78 -16.70 2.96 3.19
C SER A 78 -15.56 1.95 3.24
N ARG A 79 -15.52 1.07 4.25
CA ARG A 79 -14.50 0.01 4.34
C ARG A 79 -14.57 -0.96 3.16
N THR A 80 -15.78 -1.34 2.74
CA THR A 80 -15.99 -2.20 1.58
C THR A 80 -15.52 -1.53 0.29
N ARG A 81 -15.82 -0.23 0.12
CA ARG A 81 -15.31 0.56 -1.02
C ARG A 81 -13.78 0.62 -1.04
N ILE A 82 -13.14 0.83 0.12
CA ILE A 82 -11.68 0.82 0.24
C ILE A 82 -11.11 -0.55 -0.17
N ALA A 83 -11.68 -1.66 0.30
CA ALA A 83 -11.24 -2.99 -0.08
C ALA A 83 -11.34 -3.23 -1.61
N HIS A 84 -12.44 -2.81 -2.24
CA HIS A 84 -12.57 -2.90 -3.69
C HIS A 84 -11.60 -2.00 -4.45
N TRP A 85 -11.33 -0.80 -3.94
CA TRP A 85 -10.37 0.13 -4.51
C TRP A 85 -8.94 -0.41 -4.44
N VAL A 86 -8.51 -0.93 -3.27
CA VAL A 86 -7.23 -1.63 -3.09
C VAL A 86 -7.10 -2.80 -4.05
N ARG A 87 -8.12 -3.67 -4.12
CA ARG A 87 -8.15 -4.79 -5.08
C ARG A 87 -7.93 -4.31 -6.51
N ALA A 88 -8.58 -3.21 -6.92
CA ALA A 88 -8.47 -2.69 -8.28
C ALA A 88 -7.05 -2.21 -8.63
N MET A 89 -6.28 -1.74 -7.65
CA MET A 89 -4.88 -1.33 -7.88
C MET A 89 -3.97 -2.51 -8.21
N VAL A 90 -4.14 -3.63 -7.50
CA VAL A 90 -3.19 -4.75 -7.56
C VAL A 90 -3.60 -5.83 -8.55
N ALA A 91 -4.90 -6.05 -8.76
CA ALA A 91 -5.40 -7.11 -9.61
C ALA A 91 -4.76 -7.14 -11.02
N PRO A 92 -4.53 -6.00 -11.72
CA PRO A 92 -3.88 -6.03 -13.04
C PRO A 92 -2.45 -6.59 -13.01
N ALA A 93 -1.70 -6.33 -11.94
CA ALA A 93 -0.34 -6.85 -11.79
C ALA A 93 -0.34 -8.35 -11.43
N LEU A 94 -1.36 -8.83 -10.74
CA LEU A 94 -1.44 -10.22 -10.28
C LEU A 94 -2.07 -11.16 -11.33
N ALA A 95 -2.92 -10.64 -12.22
CA ALA A 95 -3.68 -11.43 -13.20
C ALA A 95 -2.83 -12.17 -14.25
N ARG A 96 -1.53 -11.88 -14.36
CA ARG A 96 -0.61 -12.54 -15.31
C ARG A 96 -0.19 -13.96 -14.89
N HIS A 97 -0.46 -14.34 -13.64
CA HIS A 97 -0.08 -15.63 -13.06
C HIS A 97 -1.34 -16.48 -12.82
N PRO A 98 -1.66 -17.46 -13.69
CA PRO A 98 -2.93 -18.18 -13.63
C PRO A 98 -3.12 -18.99 -12.33
N ASP A 99 -2.03 -19.49 -11.75
CA ASP A 99 -2.04 -20.30 -10.52
C ASP A 99 -1.65 -19.49 -9.26
N LEU A 100 -1.57 -18.17 -9.37
CA LEU A 100 -1.21 -17.31 -8.24
C LEU A 100 -2.36 -17.24 -7.22
N GLN A 101 -2.06 -17.67 -6.00
CA GLN A 101 -2.89 -17.35 -4.86
C GLN A 101 -2.45 -16.01 -4.25
N TRP A 102 -3.39 -15.08 -4.06
CA TRP A 102 -3.09 -13.80 -3.42
C TRP A 102 -4.15 -13.36 -2.42
N GLU A 103 -3.70 -12.69 -1.37
CA GLU A 103 -4.54 -12.14 -0.30
C GLU A 103 -4.04 -10.76 0.13
N PHE A 104 -4.95 -9.88 0.52
CA PHE A 104 -4.62 -8.63 1.18
C PHE A 104 -5.48 -8.40 2.43
N HIS A 105 -4.97 -7.56 3.33
CA HIS A 105 -5.76 -6.94 4.38
C HIS A 105 -5.32 -5.48 4.58
N VAL A 106 -6.17 -4.70 5.23
CA VAL A 106 -5.91 -3.31 5.59
C VAL A 106 -6.18 -3.17 7.09
N ASP A 107 -5.20 -2.66 7.81
CA ASP A 107 -5.33 -2.23 9.20
C ASP A 107 -5.35 -0.71 9.28
N ASP A 108 -6.21 -0.16 10.13
CA ASP A 108 -6.24 1.26 10.48
C ASP A 108 -5.33 1.49 11.70
N THR A 109 -4.34 2.37 11.58
CA THR A 109 -3.39 2.68 12.68
C THR A 109 -3.44 4.16 13.09
N SER A 110 -3.00 4.48 14.31
CA SER A 110 -3.15 5.83 14.89
C SER A 110 -2.37 6.92 14.13
N GLU A 111 -3.08 7.95 13.67
CA GLU A 111 -2.46 9.17 13.11
C GLU A 111 -1.67 9.98 14.14
N GLU A 112 -2.04 9.93 15.41
CA GLU A 112 -1.38 10.68 16.50
C GLU A 112 0.03 10.16 16.81
N MET A 113 0.29 8.89 16.48
CA MET A 113 1.60 8.24 16.67
C MET A 113 2.41 8.14 15.38
N TRP A 114 2.05 8.91 14.35
CA TRP A 114 2.73 8.89 13.06
C TRP A 114 3.48 10.20 12.81
N MET A 115 4.77 10.08 12.45
CA MET A 115 5.65 11.18 12.10
C MET A 115 6.46 10.86 10.85
N ILE A 116 6.77 11.87 10.04
CA ILE A 116 7.69 11.77 8.90
C ILE A 116 8.83 12.74 9.11
N ASN A 117 10.07 12.25 9.10
CA ASN A 117 11.26 13.05 9.44
C ASN A 117 11.14 13.78 10.79
N GLY A 118 10.45 13.15 11.77
CA GLY A 118 10.18 13.73 13.08
C GLY A 118 9.11 14.83 13.11
N ILE A 119 8.41 15.06 12.00
CA ILE A 119 7.35 16.08 11.87
C ILE A 119 5.99 15.39 11.85
N VAL A 120 5.05 15.90 12.65
CA VAL A 120 3.64 15.47 12.62
C VAL A 120 3.05 15.86 11.27
N PRO A 121 2.45 14.92 10.53
CA PRO A 121 1.77 15.22 9.28
C PRO A 121 0.62 16.21 9.48
N PRO A 122 0.42 17.16 8.55
CA PRO A 122 -0.67 18.11 8.64
C PRO A 122 -2.05 17.44 8.61
N PRO A 123 -3.07 18.05 9.22
CA PRO A 123 -4.43 17.54 9.19
C PRO A 123 -4.92 17.28 7.77
N ALA A 124 -5.75 16.25 7.61
CA ALA A 124 -6.33 15.88 6.34
C ALA A 124 -7.02 17.08 5.65
N GLN A 125 -6.72 17.26 4.37
CA GLN A 125 -7.27 18.31 3.49
C GLN A 125 -6.95 19.75 3.93
N SER A 126 -6.01 19.95 4.84
CA SER A 126 -5.51 21.28 5.22
C SER A 126 -4.69 21.93 4.10
N GLU A 127 -4.49 23.24 4.20
CA GLU A 127 -3.58 23.97 3.30
C GLU A 127 -2.14 23.46 3.40
N ALA A 128 -1.70 23.10 4.61
CA ALA A 128 -0.40 22.51 4.85
C ALA A 128 -0.24 21.15 4.14
N GLU A 129 -1.26 20.27 4.17
CA GLU A 129 -1.21 18.99 3.44
C GLU A 129 -1.13 19.21 1.92
N ARG A 130 -1.89 20.18 1.39
CA ARG A 130 -1.80 20.57 -0.03
C ARG A 130 -0.42 21.10 -0.40
N SER A 131 0.19 21.91 0.47
CA SER A 131 1.55 22.43 0.29
C SER A 131 2.59 21.30 0.28
N TRP A 132 2.48 20.35 1.21
CA TRP A 132 3.31 19.14 1.25
C TRP A 132 3.13 18.29 -0.02
N ALA A 133 1.90 18.15 -0.51
CA ALA A 133 1.60 17.39 -1.73
C ALA A 133 2.24 18.06 -2.96
N ALA A 134 2.12 19.38 -3.09
CA ALA A 134 2.69 20.13 -4.21
C ALA A 134 4.22 20.12 -4.21
N ALA A 135 4.86 20.27 -3.04
CA ALA A 135 6.31 20.28 -2.91
C ALA A 135 6.93 18.86 -2.81
N ASN A 136 6.09 17.84 -2.62
CA ASN A 136 6.46 16.44 -2.40
C ASN A 136 7.56 16.23 -1.34
N ARG A 137 7.46 16.98 -0.24
CA ARG A 137 8.39 16.90 0.90
C ARG A 137 7.73 17.39 2.18
N THR A 138 8.30 17.02 3.32
CA THR A 138 7.91 17.59 4.61
C THR A 138 8.39 19.04 4.75
N ALA A 139 7.62 19.85 5.47
CA ALA A 139 7.95 21.22 5.83
C ALA A 139 7.23 21.62 7.12
N ALA A 140 7.84 22.48 7.95
CA ALA A 140 7.13 23.07 9.09
C ALA A 140 5.94 23.93 8.63
N TYR A 141 4.88 24.00 9.43
CA TYR A 141 3.64 24.74 9.14
C TYR A 141 3.01 25.28 10.43
#